data_AF-A0A1A9G3Q9-F1
#
_entry.id   AF-A0A1A9G3Q9-F1
#
_cell.length_a   1.000
_cell.length_b   1.000
_cell.length_c   1.000
_cell.angle_alpha   90.00
_cell.angle_beta   90.00
_cell.angle_gamma   90.00
#
_symmetry.space_group_name_H-M   'P 1'
#
loop_
_entity.id
_entity.type
_entity.pdbx_description
1 polymer ?
#
loop_
_entity_poly.entity_id
_entity_poly.type
_entity_poly.pdbx_seq_one_letter_code
_entity_poly.pdbx_strand_id
1 'polypeptide(L)'
;MAVAVEYDAPVDSASLSVGSFTVEGRTVTDVFASISADPAGRAGQGAFVIVALSLADANAALAQKSGQQGGGEPEEGPGGAGGRGPGQAGDIPAYDTTYPPASATLVQSGPVGLAE
;
A
#
# COMPACT_ATOMS: atom_id res chain seq x y z
N MET A 1 -3.36 -5.11 3.55
CA MET A 1 -3.18 -5.03 2.09
C MET A 1 -2.43 -6.27 1.63
N ALA A 2 -2.57 -6.69 0.37
CA ALA A 2 -1.93 -7.90 -0.11
C ALA A 2 -1.65 -7.82 -1.62
N VAL A 3 -0.77 -8.69 -2.10
CA VAL A 3 -0.62 -9.03 -3.52
C VAL A 3 -1.21 -10.42 -3.73
N ALA A 4 -2.03 -10.58 -4.76
CA ALA A 4 -2.53 -11.88 -5.19
C ALA A 4 -1.76 -12.34 -6.43
N VAL A 5 -1.24 -13.56 -6.40
CA VAL A 5 -0.58 -14.21 -7.53
C VAL A 5 -1.43 -15.39 -7.94
N GLU A 6 -1.90 -15.40 -9.19
CA GLU A 6 -2.63 -16.53 -9.77
C GLU A 6 -1.64 -17.53 -10.36
N TYR A 7 -1.85 -18.81 -10.05
CA TYR A 7 -1.12 -19.94 -10.59
C TYR A 7 -2.02 -20.73 -11.54
N ASP A 8 -1.39 -21.44 -12.48
CA ASP A 8 -2.06 -22.28 -13.47
C ASP A 8 -2.63 -23.58 -12.87
N ALA A 9 -2.25 -23.92 -11.64
CA ALA A 9 -2.77 -25.04 -10.86
C ALA A 9 -3.01 -24.63 -9.38
N PRO A 10 -3.90 -25.34 -8.67
CA PRO A 10 -4.11 -25.10 -7.24
C PRO A 10 -2.82 -25.31 -6.45
N VAL A 11 -2.54 -24.40 -5.52
CA VAL A 11 -1.40 -24.40 -4.62
C VAL A 11 -1.82 -24.94 -3.25
N ASP A 12 -0.99 -25.77 -2.62
CA ASP A 12 -1.17 -26.20 -1.24
C ASP A 12 -0.62 -25.16 -0.26
N SER A 13 -1.49 -24.60 0.58
CA SER A 13 -1.11 -23.59 1.57
C SER A 13 -0.12 -24.11 2.61
N ALA A 14 -0.07 -25.42 2.87
CA ALA A 14 0.88 -26.00 3.82
C ALA A 14 2.34 -25.96 3.30
N SER A 15 2.51 -25.84 1.99
CA SER A 15 3.83 -25.71 1.35
C SER A 15 4.39 -24.28 1.37
N LEU A 16 3.55 -23.29 1.70
CA LEU A 16 3.89 -21.88 1.60
C LEU A 16 4.62 -21.38 2.85
N SER A 17 5.56 -20.46 2.64
CA SER A 17 6.26 -19.77 3.72
C SER A 17 6.51 -18.31 3.36
N VAL A 18 6.45 -17.45 4.38
CA VAL A 18 6.72 -16.01 4.23
C VAL A 18 8.07 -15.74 3.56
N GLY A 19 9.10 -16.52 3.91
CA GLY A 19 10.45 -16.36 3.36
C GLY A 19 10.61 -16.73 1.87
N SER A 20 9.60 -17.36 1.26
CA SER A 20 9.61 -17.70 -0.17
C SER A 20 9.23 -16.52 -1.06
N PHE A 21 8.78 -15.41 -0.46
CA PHE A 21 8.29 -14.23 -1.16
C PHE A 21 8.94 -12.96 -0.63
N THR A 22 9.27 -12.05 -1.54
CA THR A 22 9.71 -10.70 -1.21
C THR A 22 8.94 -9.71 -2.06
N VAL A 23 8.46 -8.65 -1.46
CA VAL A 23 7.83 -7.53 -2.17
C VAL A 23 8.66 -6.28 -1.93
N GLU A 24 9.08 -5.63 -3.01
CA GLU A 24 10.01 -4.50 -2.97
C GLU A 24 9.48 -3.36 -2.08
N GLY A 25 10.26 -2.95 -1.08
CA GLY A 25 9.91 -1.86 -0.17
C GLY A 25 8.71 -2.15 0.75
N ARG A 26 8.35 -3.43 0.93
CA ARG A 26 7.22 -3.91 1.74
C ARG A 26 7.63 -5.07 2.65
N THR A 27 7.00 -5.16 3.82
CA THR A 27 7.17 -6.25 4.76
C THR A 27 6.06 -7.28 4.55
N VAL A 28 6.42 -8.53 4.22
CA VAL A 28 5.47 -9.65 4.14
C VAL A 28 5.17 -10.16 5.55
N THR A 29 3.89 -10.22 5.90
CA THR A 29 3.44 -10.65 7.24
C THR A 29 2.81 -12.04 7.23
N ASP A 30 2.27 -12.48 6.09
CA ASP A 30 1.63 -13.79 5.95
C ASP A 30 1.57 -14.21 4.47
N VAL A 31 1.50 -15.52 4.22
CA VAL A 31 1.36 -16.10 2.88
C VAL A 31 0.45 -17.32 2.96
N PHE A 32 -0.57 -17.37 2.10
CA PHE A 32 -1.56 -18.44 2.13
C PHE A 32 -2.23 -18.66 0.77
N ALA A 33 -2.76 -19.87 0.56
CA ALA A 33 -3.55 -20.18 -0.63
C ALA A 33 -5.00 -19.66 -0.50
N SER A 34 -5.61 -19.33 -1.64
CA SER A 34 -6.96 -18.78 -1.73
C SER A 34 -7.64 -19.26 -3.01
N ILE A 35 -8.96 -19.40 -2.96
CA ILE A 35 -9.78 -19.73 -4.13
C ILE A 35 -10.11 -18.51 -5.00
N SER A 36 -9.75 -17.31 -4.54
CA SER A 36 -9.94 -16.05 -5.26
C SER A 36 -8.82 -15.05 -4.95
N ALA A 37 -8.74 -13.96 -5.73
CA ALA A 37 -7.80 -12.87 -5.46
C ALA A 37 -8.13 -12.07 -4.18
N ASP A 38 -9.28 -12.30 -3.56
CA ASP A 38 -9.67 -11.67 -2.30
C ASP A 38 -9.00 -12.41 -1.12
N PRO A 39 -8.28 -11.73 -0.21
CA PRO A 39 -7.76 -12.34 1.02
C PRO A 39 -8.80 -13.07 1.88
N ALA A 40 -10.08 -12.70 1.79
CA ALA A 40 -11.18 -13.39 2.47
C ALA A 40 -11.43 -14.81 1.91
N GLY A 41 -10.94 -15.11 0.70
CA GLY A 41 -11.02 -16.42 0.04
C GLY A 41 -10.02 -17.45 0.54
N ARG A 42 -9.33 -17.20 1.68
CA ARG A 42 -8.34 -18.12 2.28
C ARG A 42 -8.87 -19.55 2.31
N ALA A 43 -8.06 -20.48 1.81
CA ALA A 43 -8.36 -21.90 1.79
C ALA A 43 -7.07 -22.71 2.01
N GLY A 44 -7.21 -23.99 2.36
CA GLY A 44 -6.07 -24.90 2.42
C GLY A 44 -5.42 -25.11 1.05
N GLN A 45 -6.20 -24.98 -0.02
CA GLN A 45 -5.74 -25.09 -1.40
C GLN A 45 -6.47 -24.08 -2.29
N GLY A 46 -5.81 -23.57 -3.32
CA GLY A 46 -6.46 -22.70 -4.30
C GLY A 46 -5.51 -22.14 -5.36
N ALA A 47 -6.06 -21.63 -6.46
CA ALA A 47 -5.28 -21.10 -7.58
C ALA A 47 -4.59 -19.76 -7.28
N PHE A 48 -4.92 -19.10 -6.18
CA PHE A 48 -4.31 -17.83 -5.78
C PHE A 48 -3.41 -18.03 -4.56
N VAL A 49 -2.24 -17.40 -4.58
CA VAL A 49 -1.43 -17.16 -3.38
C VAL A 49 -1.59 -15.70 -2.98
N ILE A 50 -2.01 -15.48 -1.74
CA ILE A 50 -2.15 -14.17 -1.15
C ILE A 50 -0.93 -13.88 -0.29
N VAL A 51 -0.15 -12.88 -0.68
CA VAL A 51 1.01 -12.37 0.07
C VAL A 51 0.56 -11.14 0.84
N ALA A 52 0.29 -11.31 2.14
CA ALA A 52 -0.16 -10.23 3.01
C ALA A 52 1.00 -9.31 3.40
N LEU A 53 0.75 -8.00 3.35
CA LEU A 53 1.75 -6.96 3.57
C LEU A 53 1.40 -6.10 4.79
N SER A 54 2.43 -5.66 5.52
CA SER A 54 2.30 -4.77 6.66
C SER A 54 1.68 -3.42 6.29
N LEU A 55 0.71 -2.97 7.09
CA LEU A 55 0.14 -1.62 6.94
C LEU A 55 1.05 -0.52 7.51
N ALA A 56 2.06 -0.89 8.30
CA ALA A 56 2.95 0.05 8.97
C ALA A 56 4.11 0.53 8.08
N ASP A 57 4.36 -0.15 6.96
CA ASP A 57 5.37 0.26 5.99
C ASP A 57 5.01 1.63 5.41
N ALA A 58 5.99 2.54 5.34
CA ALA A 58 5.79 3.92 4.84
C ALA A 58 5.15 3.98 3.44
N ASN A 59 5.42 2.97 2.60
CA ASN A 59 4.92 2.85 1.24
C ASN A 59 3.56 2.13 1.16
N ALA A 60 2.79 2.04 2.27
CA ALA A 60 1.51 1.33 2.31
C ALA A 60 0.36 2.16 1.74
N ALA A 61 0.43 3.48 1.88
CA ALA A 61 -0.62 4.36 1.41
C ALA A 61 -0.56 4.52 -0.12
N LEU A 62 -1.70 4.29 -0.78
CA LEU A 62 -1.88 4.60 -2.21
C LEU A 62 -2.20 6.07 -2.44
N ALA A 63 -2.47 6.83 -1.39
CA ALA A 63 -2.73 8.26 -1.45
C ALA A 63 -1.45 9.03 -1.15
N GLN A 64 -0.99 9.85 -2.10
CA GLN A 64 0.11 10.77 -1.91
C GLN A 64 -0.44 12.18 -1.80
N LYS A 65 0.01 12.96 -0.80
CA LYS A 65 -0.27 14.40 -0.78
C LYS A 65 0.67 15.11 -1.75
N SER A 66 0.12 15.88 -2.67
CA SER A 66 0.89 16.56 -3.71
C SER A 66 1.45 17.93 -3.25
N GLY A 67 2.27 17.92 -2.19
CA GLY A 67 3.22 19.01 -1.92
C GLY A 67 2.83 19.96 -0.78
N GLN A 68 3.45 19.74 0.38
CA GLN A 68 3.92 20.84 1.21
C GLN A 68 5.41 21.03 0.90
N GLN A 69 5.72 21.90 -0.06
CA GLN A 69 7.09 22.35 -0.26
C GLN A 69 7.49 23.20 0.96
N GLY A 70 8.68 22.90 1.49
CA GLY A 70 9.21 23.35 2.78
C GLY A 70 9.17 24.85 3.04
N GLY A 71 9.21 25.18 4.33
CA GLY A 71 9.13 26.53 4.86
C GLY A 71 10.25 27.47 4.42
N GLY A 72 9.88 28.75 4.35
CA GLY A 72 10.78 29.88 4.54
C GLY A 72 10.38 30.62 5.82
N GLU A 73 11.39 30.99 6.61
CA GLU A 73 11.34 31.78 7.85
C GLU A 73 10.58 33.13 7.74
N PRO A 74 10.19 33.75 8.87
CA PRO A 74 9.37 34.96 8.88
C PRO A 74 10.18 36.21 8.46
N GLU A 75 9.84 36.81 7.33
CA GLU A 75 10.30 38.16 6.98
C GLU A 75 9.42 39.21 7.67
N GLU A 76 10.00 39.85 8.69
CA GLU A 76 9.47 41.03 9.35
C GLU A 76 9.70 42.26 8.44
N GLY A 77 8.66 42.70 7.74
CA GLY A 77 8.65 43.90 6.88
C GLY A 77 7.66 44.95 7.38
N PRO A 78 8.01 46.26 7.38
CA PRO A 78 7.29 47.27 8.14
C PRO A 78 6.06 47.84 7.39
N GLY A 79 4.93 47.91 8.09
CA GLY A 79 3.88 48.89 7.84
C GLY A 79 2.62 48.37 7.14
N GLY A 80 1.46 48.56 7.79
CA GLY A 80 0.15 48.44 7.15
C GLY A 80 -0.97 48.06 8.13
N ALA A 81 -1.50 49.06 8.83
CA ALA A 81 -2.70 48.92 9.63
C ALA A 81 -3.90 48.47 8.77
N GLY A 82 -4.57 47.40 9.18
CA GLY A 82 -5.81 46.94 8.55
C GLY A 82 -6.22 45.58 9.10
N GLY A 83 -7.05 45.57 10.14
CA GLY A 83 -7.57 44.35 10.74
C GLY A 83 -8.25 43.46 9.71
N ARG A 84 -7.77 42.22 9.57
CA ARG A 84 -8.48 41.15 8.85
C ARG A 84 -9.09 40.23 9.90
N GLY A 85 -10.42 40.21 9.91
CA GLY A 85 -11.26 39.36 10.75
C GLY A 85 -11.06 37.86 10.47
N PRO A 86 -11.81 36.99 11.19
CA PRO A 86 -11.62 35.55 11.17
C PRO A 86 -11.75 35.00 9.74
N GLY A 87 -10.83 34.11 9.38
CA GLY A 87 -10.64 33.60 8.02
C GLY A 87 -11.91 33.11 7.33
N GLN A 88 -11.92 33.18 6.00
CA GLN A 88 -13.06 32.74 5.20
C GLN A 88 -13.31 31.25 5.39
N ALA A 89 -14.45 30.91 5.99
CA ALA A 89 -15.01 29.57 5.90
C ALA A 89 -15.40 29.32 4.44
N GLY A 90 -14.54 28.65 3.68
CA GLY A 90 -14.74 28.43 2.25
C GLY A 90 -13.47 28.10 1.46
N ASP A 91 -12.29 28.34 2.02
CA ASP A 91 -11.03 27.88 1.45
C ASP A 91 -10.91 26.36 1.63
N ILE A 92 -11.54 25.60 0.75
CA ILE A 92 -11.28 24.17 0.58
C ILE A 92 -10.02 24.11 -0.31
N PRO A 93 -8.86 23.65 0.20
CA PRO A 93 -7.72 23.42 -0.66
C PRO A 93 -8.16 22.49 -1.79
N ALA A 94 -7.91 22.89 -3.04
CA ALA A 94 -8.19 22.08 -4.21
C ALA A 94 -7.39 20.77 -4.07
N TYR A 95 -8.08 19.72 -3.62
CA TYR A 95 -7.65 18.36 -3.37
C TYR A 95 -6.17 18.09 -3.69
N ASP A 96 -5.33 18.24 -2.68
CA ASP A 96 -3.90 17.97 -2.76
C ASP A 96 -3.61 16.47 -2.59
N THR A 97 -4.34 15.59 -3.30
CA THR A 97 -4.15 14.15 -3.17
C THR A 97 -4.16 13.46 -4.52
N THR A 98 -3.02 12.88 -4.86
CA THR A 98 -2.85 12.03 -6.03
C THR A 98 -2.92 10.56 -5.63
N TYR A 99 -3.59 9.76 -6.46
CA TYR A 99 -3.72 8.32 -6.29
C TYR A 99 -3.00 7.62 -7.46
N PRO A 100 -1.69 7.35 -7.35
CA PRO A 100 -1.01 6.53 -8.34
C PRO A 100 -1.68 5.14 -8.48
N PRO A 101 -1.55 4.51 -9.65
CA PRO A 101 -1.98 3.12 -9.81
C PRO A 101 -1.22 2.23 -8.81
N ALA A 102 -1.93 1.28 -8.21
CA ALA A 102 -1.31 0.30 -7.35
C ALA A 102 -0.32 -0.55 -8.18
N SER A 103 0.94 -0.59 -7.77
CA SER A 103 1.99 -1.39 -8.39
C SER A 103 2.87 -2.02 -7.32
N ALA A 104 3.43 -3.18 -7.61
CA ALA A 104 4.33 -3.92 -6.73
C ALA A 104 5.26 -4.81 -7.54
N THR A 105 6.53 -4.89 -7.12
CA THR A 105 7.49 -5.86 -7.63
C THR A 105 7.56 -7.02 -6.63
N LEU A 106 7.24 -8.23 -7.09
CA LEU A 106 7.28 -9.45 -6.27
C LEU A 106 8.33 -10.42 -6.80
N VAL A 107 9.11 -10.99 -5.90
CA VAL A 107 10.08 -12.06 -6.17
C VAL A 107 9.65 -13.30 -5.40
N GLN A 108 9.46 -14.42 -6.12
CA GLN A 108 9.33 -15.74 -5.53
C GLN A 108 10.72 -16.40 -5.54
N SER A 109 11.31 -16.59 -4.36
CA SER A 109 12.65 -17.15 -4.16
C SER A 109 12.62 -18.58 -3.61
N GLY A 110 11.46 -19.04 -3.14
CA GLY A 110 11.27 -20.37 -2.57
C GLY A 110 10.26 -21.23 -3.35
N PRO A 111 10.16 -22.51 -2.99
CA PRO A 111 9.25 -23.45 -3.63
C PRO A 111 7.78 -23.11 -3.33
N VAL A 112 6.92 -23.43 -4.29
CA VAL A 112 5.46 -23.43 -4.15
C VAL A 112 4.98 -24.82 -4.54
N GLY A 113 4.38 -25.53 -3.58
CA GLY A 113 3.85 -26.87 -3.80
C GLY A 113 2.46 -26.78 -4.43
N LEU A 114 2.27 -27.47 -5.55
CA LEU A 114 0.94 -27.65 -6.12
C LEU A 114 0.17 -28.69 -5.30
N ALA A 115 -1.15 -28.53 -5.24
CA ALA A 115 -2.03 -29.56 -4.71
C ALA A 115 -2.10 -30.73 -5.70
N GLU A 116 -1.99 -31.97 -5.18
CA GLU A 116 -2.19 -33.22 -5.94
C GLU A 116 -3.66 -33.56 -6.15
#